data_AF-A0A7S1A150-F1
#
_entry.id   AF-A0A7S1A150-F1
#
_cell.length_a   1.000
_cell.length_b   1.000
_cell.length_c   1.000
_cell.angle_alpha   90.00
_cell.angle_beta   90.00
_cell.angle_gamma   90.00
#
_symmetry.space_group_name_H-M   'P 1'
#
loop_
_entity.id
_entity.type
_entity.pdbx_description
1 polymer ?
#
loop_
_entity_poly.entity_id
_entity_poly.type
_entity_poly.pdbx_seq_one_letter_code
_entity_poly.pdbx_strand_id
1 'polypeptide(L)'
;MADNELGIPLCTSESDETNPRNIPKVIFLEKAEELCGKFKTETVLAQFRTLHSKYRYMQQSLLAQRANLKAKVPDIKKGLETCNFLKEQNEQQKSTDITYQLCEIVHSTATVEPTGTVCLWLGANTMVEFPHDEALELLTKSLKAAEEKVAGIDLDLLFLSDQITTTEVNIARVHNHGVVERQQLREQGKLGPAETAPERPTPARPPVAAEPATPKVDHGLYTWKQAAEEVEVTTPVKGVKAEDIKVEILPESLVVEHLGKVVLKGALAGRCSPNGSTWTISSNRVEVTLVKADDKNWPALFED
;
A
#
# COMPACT_ATOMS: atom_id res chain seq x y z
N MET A 1 -14.53 15.07 -17.99
CA MET A 1 -13.91 15.08 -19.33
C MET A 1 -12.57 15.74 -19.16
N ALA A 2 -11.49 14.96 -19.15
CA ALA A 2 -10.18 15.50 -18.86
C ALA A 2 -9.63 16.22 -20.09
N ASP A 3 -9.03 17.37 -19.82
CA ASP A 3 -8.17 18.16 -20.69
C ASP A 3 -7.36 17.30 -21.66
N ASN A 4 -7.88 17.17 -22.88
CA ASN A 4 -7.10 16.81 -24.04
C ASN A 4 -6.82 18.09 -24.82
N GLU A 5 -6.14 19.06 -24.19
CA GLU A 5 -5.80 20.35 -24.82
C GLU A 5 -5.00 20.20 -26.12
N LEU A 6 -4.47 19.00 -26.39
CA LEU A 6 -3.63 18.67 -27.54
C LEU A 6 -4.28 17.69 -28.54
N GLY A 7 -5.52 17.25 -28.29
CA GLY A 7 -6.24 16.35 -29.20
C GLY A 7 -5.58 14.98 -29.42
N ILE A 8 -4.76 14.50 -28.49
CA ILE A 8 -4.05 13.21 -28.61
C ILE A 8 -5.05 12.08 -28.30
N PRO A 9 -5.30 11.13 -29.22
CA PRO A 9 -6.24 10.04 -28.99
C PRO A 9 -5.57 8.94 -28.16
N LEU A 10 -5.57 9.11 -26.83
CA LEU A 10 -5.01 8.13 -25.88
C LEU A 10 -6.03 7.06 -25.47
N CYS A 11 -7.31 7.40 -25.57
CA CYS A 11 -8.44 6.53 -25.24
C CYS A 11 -9.36 6.42 -26.46
N THR A 12 -10.06 5.29 -26.60
CA THR A 12 -11.03 5.11 -27.68
C THR A 12 -12.20 6.10 -27.52
N SER A 13 -12.55 6.80 -28.59
CA SER A 13 -13.77 7.60 -28.64
C SER A 13 -14.95 6.67 -28.88
N GLU A 14 -15.81 6.53 -27.86
CA GLU A 14 -17.22 6.09 -27.94
C GLU A 14 -17.50 4.93 -28.90
N SER A 15 -17.46 3.67 -28.42
CA SER A 15 -18.46 2.60 -28.70
C SER A 15 -17.98 1.16 -28.49
N ASP A 16 -16.69 0.88 -28.27
CA ASP A 16 -16.25 -0.49 -28.01
C ASP A 16 -15.68 -0.65 -26.59
N GLU A 17 -16.50 -1.25 -25.72
CA GLU A 17 -16.17 -1.76 -24.38
C GLU A 17 -15.93 -0.71 -23.27
N THR A 18 -16.89 0.18 -23.08
CA THR A 18 -16.95 1.03 -21.88
C THR A 18 -17.48 0.22 -20.69
N ASN A 19 -16.69 0.09 -19.62
CA ASN A 19 -17.16 -0.46 -18.35
C ASN A 19 -18.36 0.39 -17.82
N PRO A 20 -19.43 -0.18 -17.20
CA PRO A 20 -20.61 0.54 -16.65
C PRO A 20 -20.37 1.86 -15.90
N ARG A 21 -19.15 2.10 -15.40
CA ARG A 21 -18.72 3.36 -14.78
C ARG A 21 -18.17 4.43 -15.73
N ASN A 22 -18.28 4.25 -17.05
CA ASN A 22 -17.75 5.17 -18.05
C ASN A 22 -16.24 5.45 -17.90
N ILE A 23 -15.48 4.43 -17.49
CA ILE A 23 -14.02 4.54 -17.40
C ILE A 23 -13.46 4.47 -18.82
N PRO A 24 -12.71 5.48 -19.28
CA PRO A 24 -12.13 5.47 -20.62
C PRO A 24 -11.19 4.26 -20.80
N LYS A 25 -11.30 3.56 -21.92
CA LYS A 25 -10.40 2.47 -22.31
C LYS A 25 -9.19 3.04 -23.04
N VAL A 26 -8.00 2.64 -22.63
CA VAL A 26 -6.73 3.03 -23.27
C VAL A 26 -6.54 2.26 -24.55
N ILE A 27 -6.10 2.97 -25.60
CA ILE A 27 -5.70 2.34 -26.86
C ILE A 27 -4.35 1.67 -26.66
N PHE A 28 -4.22 0.39 -26.99
CA PHE A 28 -2.94 -0.28 -27.02
C PHE A 28 -2.12 0.17 -28.24
N LEU A 29 -0.87 0.59 -28.03
CA LEU A 29 0.00 1.04 -29.10
C LEU A 29 0.92 -0.10 -29.58
N GLU A 30 0.60 -0.71 -30.72
CA GLU A 30 1.49 -1.70 -31.35
C GLU A 30 2.78 -1.06 -31.85
N LYS A 31 2.70 0.12 -32.47
CA LYS A 31 3.85 0.90 -32.93
C LYS A 31 3.79 2.30 -32.33
N ALA A 32 4.77 2.64 -31.50
CA ALA A 32 4.87 3.97 -30.88
C ALA A 32 5.07 5.10 -31.91
N GLU A 33 5.56 4.75 -33.10
CA GLU A 33 5.81 5.65 -34.24
C GLU A 33 4.54 6.34 -34.76
N GLU A 34 3.37 5.70 -34.66
CA GLU A 34 2.11 6.24 -35.21
C GLU A 34 1.61 7.48 -34.45
N LEU A 35 1.89 7.53 -33.15
CA LEU A 35 1.54 8.65 -32.28
C LEU A 35 2.69 9.66 -32.16
N CYS A 36 3.93 9.17 -32.01
CA CYS A 36 5.12 10.02 -31.84
C CYS A 36 5.55 10.69 -33.16
N GLY A 37 5.13 10.18 -34.31
CA GLY A 37 5.32 10.86 -35.59
C GLY A 37 4.41 12.08 -35.78
N LYS A 38 3.26 12.13 -35.07
CA LYS A 38 2.29 13.24 -35.13
C LYS A 38 2.45 14.24 -33.99
N PHE A 39 2.91 13.79 -32.83
CA PHE A 39 3.03 14.59 -31.60
C PHE A 39 4.41 14.39 -30.97
N LYS A 40 4.93 15.43 -30.29
CA LYS A 40 6.22 15.35 -29.59
C LYS A 40 6.21 14.20 -28.57
N THR A 41 7.23 13.34 -28.62
CA THR A 41 7.39 12.16 -27.76
C THR A 41 7.26 12.49 -26.27
N GLU A 42 7.87 13.60 -25.81
CA GLU A 42 7.81 14.04 -24.41
C GLU A 42 6.38 14.40 -23.97
N THR A 43 5.61 15.04 -24.84
CA THR A 43 4.22 15.44 -24.58
C THR A 43 3.31 14.22 -24.49
N VAL A 44 3.48 13.25 -25.39
CA VAL A 44 2.75 11.97 -25.35
C VAL A 44 3.06 11.21 -24.05
N LEU A 45 4.33 11.14 -23.66
CA LEU A 45 4.75 10.49 -22.43
C LEU A 45 4.16 11.15 -21.18
N ALA A 46 4.15 12.49 -21.15
CA ALA A 46 3.55 13.26 -20.05
C ALA A 46 2.05 12.97 -19.92
N GLN A 47 1.33 12.89 -21.03
CA GLN A 47 -0.10 12.58 -21.02
C GLN A 47 -0.38 11.15 -20.56
N PHE A 48 0.40 10.15 -21.00
CA PHE A 48 0.25 8.77 -20.50
C PHE A 48 0.56 8.66 -18.99
N ARG A 49 1.53 9.40 -18.46
CA ARG A 49 1.81 9.47 -17.02
C ARG A 49 0.65 10.08 -16.23
N THR A 50 0.06 11.16 -16.75
CA THR A 50 -1.13 11.78 -16.18
C THR A 50 -2.31 10.79 -16.16
N LEU A 51 -2.51 10.07 -17.26
CA LEU A 51 -3.56 9.06 -17.38
C LEU A 51 -3.36 7.89 -16.41
N HIS A 52 -2.13 7.38 -16.30
CA HIS A 52 -1.76 6.34 -15.34
C HIS A 52 -2.05 6.77 -13.90
N SER A 53 -1.65 8.00 -13.55
CA SER A 53 -1.91 8.56 -12.22
C SER A 53 -3.41 8.65 -11.90
N LYS A 54 -4.23 9.01 -12.89
CA LYS A 54 -5.71 9.03 -12.76
C LYS A 54 -6.28 7.63 -12.52
N TYR A 55 -5.82 6.62 -13.27
CA TYR A 55 -6.27 5.24 -13.04
C TYR A 55 -5.85 4.70 -11.67
N ARG A 56 -4.62 4.97 -11.23
CA ARG A 56 -4.14 4.57 -9.90
C ARG A 56 -4.95 5.22 -8.78
N TYR A 57 -5.22 6.52 -8.88
CA TYR A 57 -6.08 7.23 -7.94
C TYR A 57 -7.49 6.61 -7.85
N MET A 58 -8.10 6.35 -9.01
CA MET A 58 -9.43 5.72 -9.07
C MET A 58 -9.42 4.30 -8.51
N GLN A 59 -8.39 3.50 -8.81
CA GLN A 59 -8.21 2.17 -8.25
C GLN A 59 -8.14 2.21 -6.72
N GLN A 60 -7.34 3.12 -6.16
CA GLN A 60 -7.22 3.28 -4.71
C GLN A 60 -8.54 3.70 -4.07
N SER A 61 -9.27 4.63 -4.68
CA SER A 61 -10.60 5.04 -4.24
C SER A 61 -11.58 3.86 -4.22
N LEU A 62 -11.59 3.03 -5.27
CA LEU A 62 -12.47 1.86 -5.35
C LEU A 62 -12.08 0.76 -4.36
N LEU A 63 -10.79 0.54 -4.12
CA LEU A 63 -10.32 -0.38 -3.08
C LEU A 63 -10.80 0.03 -1.69
N ALA A 64 -10.74 1.33 -1.37
CA ALA A 64 -11.24 1.86 -0.10
C ALA A 64 -12.77 1.69 0.02
N GLN A 65 -13.53 2.00 -1.03
CA GLN A 65 -14.98 1.79 -1.06
C GLN A 65 -15.34 0.31 -0.87
N ARG A 66 -14.63 -0.60 -1.55
CA ARG A 66 -14.83 -2.04 -1.40
C ARG A 66 -14.54 -2.51 0.02
N ALA A 67 -13.44 -2.05 0.64
CA ALA A 67 -13.09 -2.41 2.00
C ALA A 67 -14.18 -1.98 2.99
N ASN A 68 -14.67 -0.75 2.86
CA ASN A 68 -15.75 -0.22 3.70
C ASN A 68 -17.06 -1.02 3.54
N LEU A 69 -17.42 -1.43 2.32
CA LEU A 69 -18.61 -2.25 2.09
C LEU A 69 -18.41 -3.67 2.61
N LYS A 70 -17.25 -4.31 2.37
CA LYS A 70 -16.95 -5.65 2.87
C LYS A 70 -16.91 -5.72 4.40
N ALA A 71 -16.53 -4.64 5.08
CA ALA A 71 -16.62 -4.55 6.53
C ALA A 71 -18.08 -4.50 7.04
N LYS A 72 -18.99 -3.83 6.31
CA LYS A 72 -20.40 -3.68 6.69
C LYS A 72 -21.28 -4.89 6.39
N VAL A 73 -20.95 -5.66 5.34
CA VAL A 73 -21.77 -6.82 4.94
C VAL A 73 -21.97 -7.83 6.08
N PRO A 74 -20.95 -8.24 6.85
CA PRO A 74 -21.12 -9.10 8.02
C PRO A 74 -22.05 -8.51 9.07
N ASP A 75 -22.00 -7.20 9.32
CA ASP A 75 -22.85 -6.54 10.32
C ASP A 75 -24.32 -6.58 9.91
N ILE A 76 -24.62 -6.37 8.60
CA ILE A 76 -25.98 -6.50 8.07
C ILE A 76 -26.47 -7.96 8.19
N LYS A 77 -25.61 -8.95 7.93
CA LYS A 77 -25.95 -10.38 8.08
C LYS A 77 -26.26 -10.74 9.53
N LYS A 78 -25.44 -10.30 10.49
CA LYS A 78 -25.71 -10.46 11.92
C LYS A 78 -27.03 -9.79 12.33
N GLY A 79 -27.31 -8.61 11.78
CA GLY A 79 -28.59 -7.91 12.00
C GLY A 79 -29.79 -8.73 11.53
N LEU A 80 -29.70 -9.36 10.34
CA LEU A 80 -30.73 -10.26 9.81
C LEU A 80 -30.91 -11.50 10.69
N GLU A 81 -29.82 -12.15 11.08
CA GLU A 81 -29.85 -13.32 11.96
C GLU A 81 -30.53 -12.99 13.30
N THR A 82 -30.19 -11.82 13.88
CA THR A 82 -30.78 -11.34 15.13
C THR A 82 -32.28 -11.03 14.97
N CYS A 83 -32.68 -10.37 13.88
CA CYS A 83 -34.09 -10.09 13.62
C CYS A 83 -34.92 -11.36 13.41
N ASN A 84 -34.38 -12.35 12.69
CA ASN A 84 -35.03 -13.65 12.52
C ASN A 84 -35.17 -14.38 13.85
N PHE A 85 -34.10 -14.40 14.66
CA PHE A 85 -34.14 -15.00 15.99
C PHE A 85 -35.21 -14.36 16.88
N LEU A 86 -35.26 -13.02 16.94
CA LEU A 86 -36.26 -12.30 17.72
C LEU A 86 -37.69 -12.55 17.20
N LYS A 87 -37.86 -12.67 15.88
CA LYS A 87 -39.14 -13.04 15.28
C LYS A 87 -39.61 -14.43 15.72
N GLU A 88 -38.72 -15.43 15.67
CA GLU A 88 -39.04 -16.80 16.12
C GLU A 88 -39.39 -16.85 17.62
N GLN A 89 -38.65 -16.11 18.46
CA GLN A 89 -38.97 -16.03 19.89
C GLN A 89 -40.31 -15.34 20.14
N ASN A 90 -40.65 -14.35 19.32
CA ASN A 90 -41.94 -13.67 19.37
C ASN A 90 -43.11 -14.58 18.96
N GLU A 91 -42.94 -15.42 17.93
CA GLU A 91 -43.95 -16.42 17.53
C GLU A 91 -44.17 -17.50 18.60
N GLN A 92 -43.11 -17.86 19.33
CA GLN A 92 -43.16 -18.81 20.46
C GLN A 92 -43.62 -18.17 21.78
N GLN A 93 -43.83 -16.85 21.79
CA GLN A 93 -44.14 -16.06 22.98
C GLN A 93 -43.17 -16.33 24.14
N LYS A 94 -41.88 -16.46 23.83
CA LYS A 94 -40.83 -16.87 24.77
C LYS A 94 -39.91 -15.70 25.11
N SER A 95 -39.76 -15.43 26.40
CA SER A 95 -38.75 -14.48 26.89
C SER A 95 -37.35 -15.08 26.74
N THR A 96 -36.40 -14.24 26.37
CA THR A 96 -35.02 -14.67 26.07
C THR A 96 -34.01 -13.85 26.84
N ASP A 97 -33.14 -14.54 27.56
CA ASP A 97 -31.98 -13.94 28.19
C ASP A 97 -30.89 -13.70 27.14
N ILE A 98 -30.59 -12.43 26.88
CA ILE A 98 -29.55 -12.01 25.94
C ILE A 98 -28.43 -11.30 26.68
N THR A 99 -27.21 -11.50 26.18
CA THR A 99 -26.05 -10.69 26.59
C THR A 99 -25.83 -9.62 25.54
N TYR A 100 -25.86 -8.36 25.94
CA TYR A 100 -25.68 -7.22 25.06
C TYR A 100 -24.47 -6.39 25.50
N GLN A 101 -23.92 -5.66 24.53
CA GLN A 101 -22.70 -4.86 24.72
C GLN A 101 -23.06 -3.45 25.20
N LEU A 102 -22.48 -3.03 26.33
CA LEU A 102 -22.57 -1.65 26.82
C LEU A 102 -21.40 -0.80 26.27
N CYS A 103 -20.21 -1.38 26.24
CA CYS A 103 -19.02 -0.84 25.57
C CYS A 103 -18.11 -1.99 25.12
N GLU A 104 -16.99 -1.70 24.44
CA GLU A 104 -16.13 -2.72 23.82
C GLU A 104 -15.75 -3.86 24.77
N ILE A 105 -15.49 -3.55 26.03
CA ILE A 105 -15.04 -4.49 27.07
C ILE A 105 -16.10 -4.85 28.12
N VAL A 106 -17.27 -4.21 28.12
CA VAL A 106 -18.33 -4.43 29.12
C VAL A 106 -19.60 -4.95 28.46
N HIS A 107 -20.06 -6.09 28.95
CA HIS A 107 -21.30 -6.74 28.54
C HIS A 107 -22.23 -6.89 29.74
N SER A 108 -23.54 -6.84 29.49
CA SER A 108 -24.56 -7.03 30.50
C SER A 108 -25.63 -8.00 30.00
N THR A 109 -26.33 -8.64 30.92
CA THR A 109 -27.42 -9.58 30.62
C THR A 109 -28.77 -8.89 30.82
N ALA A 110 -29.70 -9.11 29.90
CA ALA A 110 -31.09 -8.68 30.03
C ALA A 110 -32.04 -9.76 29.52
N THR A 111 -33.19 -9.87 30.16
CA THR A 111 -34.31 -10.68 29.67
C THR A 111 -35.16 -9.81 28.76
N VAL A 112 -35.31 -10.22 27.50
CA VAL A 112 -36.12 -9.52 26.49
C VAL A 112 -37.43 -10.27 26.31
N GLU A 113 -38.52 -9.52 26.43
CA GLU A 113 -39.88 -9.99 26.19
C GLU A 113 -40.24 -9.88 24.70
N PRO A 114 -41.13 -10.74 24.18
CA PRO A 114 -41.58 -10.70 22.80
C PRO A 114 -42.46 -9.46 22.54
N THR A 115 -41.86 -8.41 21.95
CA THR A 115 -42.53 -7.12 21.63
C THR A 115 -43.08 -7.05 20.20
N GLY A 116 -42.53 -7.83 19.27
CA GLY A 116 -42.92 -7.84 17.85
C GLY A 116 -42.27 -6.75 16.97
N THR A 117 -41.45 -5.88 17.55
CA THR A 117 -40.80 -4.76 16.88
C THR A 117 -39.32 -4.67 17.21
N VAL A 118 -38.54 -4.07 16.29
CA VAL A 118 -37.10 -3.81 16.43
C VAL A 118 -36.77 -2.37 16.02
N CYS A 119 -35.78 -1.78 16.68
CA CYS A 119 -35.30 -0.44 16.34
C CYS A 119 -34.07 -0.50 15.44
N LEU A 120 -34.13 0.11 14.26
CA LEU A 120 -33.02 0.18 13.31
C LEU A 120 -32.46 1.60 13.22
N TRP A 121 -31.13 1.71 13.17
CA TRP A 121 -30.42 2.97 12.93
C TRP A 121 -30.25 3.22 11.44
N LEU A 122 -30.91 4.25 10.91
CA LEU A 122 -30.89 4.57 9.47
C LEU A 122 -29.76 5.55 9.10
N GLY A 123 -29.04 6.07 10.09
CA GLY A 123 -28.05 7.13 9.92
C GLY A 123 -28.63 8.52 10.20
N ALA A 124 -27.82 9.56 9.99
CA ALA A 124 -28.19 10.96 10.22
C ALA A 124 -28.83 11.25 11.60
N ASN A 125 -28.39 10.53 12.64
CA ASN A 125 -28.91 10.59 14.00
C ASN A 125 -30.37 10.15 14.17
N THR A 126 -30.86 9.29 13.27
CA THR A 126 -32.25 8.82 13.27
C THR A 126 -32.32 7.31 13.49
N MET A 127 -33.10 6.92 14.52
CA MET A 127 -33.50 5.55 14.81
C MET A 127 -35.01 5.43 14.61
N VAL A 128 -35.46 4.34 13.97
CA VAL A 128 -36.87 4.09 13.68
C VAL A 128 -37.24 2.68 14.11
N GLU A 129 -38.42 2.54 14.70
CA GLU A 129 -39.01 1.26 15.09
C GLU A 129 -39.73 0.63 13.89
N PHE A 130 -39.49 -0.66 13.65
CA PHE A 130 -40.06 -1.44 12.57
C PHE A 130 -40.64 -2.76 13.11
N PRO A 131 -41.77 -3.23 12.56
CA PRO A 131 -42.17 -4.63 12.73
C PRO A 131 -41.09 -5.58 12.20
N HIS A 132 -41.00 -6.79 12.77
CA HIS A 132 -39.99 -7.77 12.36
C HIS A 132 -39.97 -8.04 10.84
N ASP A 133 -41.13 -8.16 10.20
CA ASP A 133 -41.22 -8.46 8.77
C ASP A 133 -40.66 -7.33 7.89
N GLU A 134 -40.99 -6.08 8.23
CA GLU A 134 -40.50 -4.91 7.49
C GLU A 134 -38.99 -4.71 7.72
N ALA A 135 -38.51 -4.95 8.94
CA ALA A 135 -37.08 -4.92 9.25
C ALA A 135 -36.29 -5.97 8.45
N LEU A 136 -36.82 -7.20 8.33
CA LEU A 136 -36.21 -8.27 7.54
C LEU A 136 -36.18 -7.91 6.05
N GLU A 137 -37.27 -7.36 5.50
CA GLU A 137 -37.31 -6.92 4.11
C GLU A 137 -36.28 -5.80 3.86
N LEU A 138 -36.23 -4.80 4.74
CA LEU A 138 -35.31 -3.66 4.64
C LEU A 138 -33.85 -4.12 4.70
N LEU A 139 -33.49 -4.95 5.67
CA LEU A 139 -32.14 -5.48 5.83
C LEU A 139 -31.75 -6.39 4.66
N THR A 140 -32.67 -7.21 4.15
CA THR A 140 -32.43 -8.08 2.98
C THR A 140 -32.19 -7.26 1.72
N LYS A 141 -32.99 -6.20 1.49
CA LYS A 141 -32.80 -5.27 0.38
C LYS A 141 -31.47 -4.53 0.48
N SER A 142 -31.10 -4.10 1.68
CA SER A 142 -29.81 -3.45 1.96
C SER A 142 -28.64 -4.39 1.70
N LEU A 143 -28.74 -5.65 2.16
CA LEU A 143 -27.72 -6.68 1.94
C LEU A 143 -27.51 -6.93 0.45
N LYS A 144 -28.59 -7.16 -0.30
CA LYS A 144 -28.52 -7.39 -1.75
C LYS A 144 -27.88 -6.20 -2.47
N ALA A 145 -28.27 -4.98 -2.13
CA ALA A 145 -27.69 -3.77 -2.70
C ALA A 145 -26.19 -3.61 -2.35
N ALA A 146 -25.77 -4.01 -1.15
CA ALA A 146 -24.37 -3.99 -0.76
C ALA A 146 -23.54 -5.05 -1.51
N GLU A 147 -24.05 -6.27 -1.65
CA GLU A 147 -23.40 -7.36 -2.38
C GLU A 147 -23.29 -7.05 -3.87
N GLU A 148 -24.35 -6.53 -4.50
CA GLU A 148 -24.32 -6.07 -5.90
C GLU A 148 -23.30 -4.95 -6.12
N LYS A 149 -23.21 -3.98 -5.18
CA LYS A 149 -22.19 -2.92 -5.24
C LYS A 149 -20.77 -3.46 -5.12
N VAL A 150 -20.54 -4.43 -4.22
CA VAL A 150 -19.22 -5.06 -4.07
C VAL A 150 -18.83 -5.79 -5.36
N ALA A 151 -19.74 -6.57 -5.94
CA ALA A 151 -19.50 -7.26 -7.20
C ALA A 151 -19.22 -6.30 -8.36
N GLY A 152 -19.97 -5.21 -8.46
CA GLY A 152 -19.73 -4.15 -9.45
C GLY A 152 -18.35 -3.49 -9.29
N ILE A 153 -17.94 -3.19 -8.05
CA ILE A 153 -16.62 -2.62 -7.78
C ILE A 153 -15.50 -3.63 -8.10
N ASP A 154 -15.69 -4.92 -7.85
CA ASP A 154 -14.70 -5.94 -8.18
C ASP A 154 -14.50 -6.04 -9.71
N LEU A 155 -15.57 -5.95 -10.51
CA LEU A 155 -15.46 -5.84 -11.97
C LEU A 155 -14.74 -4.55 -12.41
N ASP A 156 -15.04 -3.41 -11.78
CA ASP A 156 -14.36 -2.15 -12.08
C ASP A 156 -12.86 -2.20 -11.78
N LEU A 157 -12.47 -2.86 -10.69
CA LEU A 157 -11.09 -3.03 -10.28
C LEU A 157 -10.31 -3.92 -11.26
N LEU A 158 -10.94 -4.97 -11.78
CA LEU A 158 -10.35 -5.81 -12.84
C LEU A 158 -10.11 -4.98 -14.09
N PHE A 159 -11.13 -4.25 -14.56
CA PHE A 159 -10.99 -3.37 -15.71
C PHE A 159 -9.85 -2.35 -15.54
N LEU A 160 -9.78 -1.71 -14.37
CA LEU A 160 -8.71 -0.77 -14.04
C LEU A 160 -7.33 -1.40 -14.03
N SER A 161 -7.20 -2.64 -13.56
CA SER A 161 -5.94 -3.37 -13.57
C SER A 161 -5.43 -3.57 -15.01
N ASP A 162 -6.33 -3.93 -15.93
CA ASP A 162 -6.02 -4.09 -17.34
C ASP A 162 -5.63 -2.74 -17.99
N GLN A 163 -6.35 -1.66 -17.67
CA GLN A 163 -6.04 -0.33 -18.18
C GLN A 163 -4.68 0.18 -17.67
N ILE A 164 -4.37 -0.04 -16.38
CA ILE A 164 -3.09 0.33 -15.80
C ILE A 164 -1.96 -0.43 -16.50
N THR A 165 -2.09 -1.74 -16.66
CA THR A 165 -1.10 -2.59 -17.33
C THR A 165 -0.87 -2.14 -18.78
N THR A 166 -1.95 -1.91 -19.52
CA THR A 166 -1.89 -1.42 -20.91
C THR A 166 -1.20 -0.05 -20.99
N THR A 167 -1.51 0.85 -20.06
CA THR A 167 -0.89 2.18 -19.97
C THR A 167 0.59 2.08 -19.66
N GLU A 168 0.99 1.20 -18.74
CA GLU A 168 2.40 0.97 -18.37
C GLU A 168 3.21 0.46 -19.56
N VAL A 169 2.65 -0.49 -20.34
CA VAL A 169 3.29 -0.96 -21.58
C VAL A 169 3.41 0.16 -22.60
N ASN A 170 2.38 0.99 -22.78
CA ASN A 170 2.42 2.13 -23.69
C ASN A 170 3.47 3.17 -23.27
N ILE A 171 3.57 3.49 -21.97
CA ILE A 171 4.60 4.38 -21.43
C ILE A 171 6.00 3.85 -21.78
N ALA A 172 6.25 2.55 -21.56
CA ALA A 172 7.53 1.93 -21.88
C ALA A 172 7.84 2.00 -23.39
N ARG A 173 6.85 1.74 -24.25
CA ARG A 173 7.00 1.82 -25.71
C ARG A 173 7.33 3.24 -26.19
N VAL A 174 6.61 4.24 -25.72
CA VAL A 174 6.84 5.66 -26.05
C VAL A 174 8.21 6.10 -25.55
N HIS A 175 8.58 5.71 -24.32
CA HIS A 175 9.90 6.00 -23.77
C HIS A 175 11.02 5.38 -24.62
N ASN A 176 10.89 4.10 -24.99
CA ASN A 176 11.86 3.40 -25.83
C ASN A 176 12.02 4.07 -27.20
N HIS A 177 10.91 4.46 -27.82
CA HIS A 177 10.94 5.22 -29.07
C HIS A 177 11.68 6.56 -28.93
N GLY A 178 11.39 7.33 -27.87
CA GLY A 178 12.09 8.58 -27.59
C GLY A 178 13.57 8.42 -27.27
N VAL A 179 14.02 7.26 -26.77
CA VAL A 179 15.45 6.95 -26.62
C VAL A 179 16.09 6.70 -27.98
N VAL A 180 15.45 5.91 -28.86
CA VAL A 180 15.94 5.64 -30.21
C VAL A 180 16.03 6.92 -31.04
N GLU A 181 14.99 7.77 -30.98
CA GLU A 181 14.96 9.08 -31.65
C GLU A 181 16.12 9.98 -31.19
N ARG A 182 16.37 10.07 -29.88
CA ARG A 182 17.50 10.84 -29.33
C ARG A 182 18.86 10.28 -29.71
N GLN A 183 19.00 8.95 -29.79
CA GLN A 183 20.24 8.30 -30.24
C GLN A 183 20.52 8.61 -31.71
N GLN A 184 19.53 8.48 -32.59
CA GLN A 184 19.67 8.80 -34.02
C GLN A 184 20.03 10.27 -34.24
N LEU A 185 19.42 11.20 -33.49
CA LEU A 185 19.75 12.62 -33.60
C LEU A 185 21.19 12.94 -33.13
N ARG A 186 21.73 12.18 -32.17
CA ARG A 186 23.14 12.28 -31.74
C ARG A 186 24.09 11.75 -32.82
N GLU A 187 23.77 10.62 -33.45
CA GLU A 187 24.54 10.08 -34.58
C GLU A 187 24.55 11.04 -35.79
N GLN A 188 23.48 11.79 -35.99
CA GLN A 188 23.37 12.84 -37.00
C GLN A 188 24.05 14.17 -36.60
N GLY A 189 24.70 14.25 -35.43
CA GLY A 189 25.41 15.44 -34.96
C GLY A 189 24.51 16.62 -34.57
N LYS A 190 23.19 16.42 -34.44
CA LYS A 190 22.21 17.48 -34.08
C LYS A 190 22.05 17.67 -32.57
N LEU A 191 22.63 16.80 -31.75
CA LEU A 191 22.61 16.84 -30.29
C LEU A 191 24.02 16.63 -29.74
N GLY A 192 24.40 17.42 -28.72
CA GLY A 192 25.68 17.28 -28.02
C GLY A 192 25.83 15.95 -27.26
N PRO A 193 27.05 15.64 -26.74
CA PRO A 193 27.30 14.43 -25.97
C PRO A 193 26.33 14.33 -24.79
N ALA A 194 25.90 13.11 -24.50
CA ALA A 194 24.99 12.85 -23.39
C ALA A 194 25.59 13.41 -22.09
N GLU A 195 24.84 14.26 -21.39
CA GLU A 195 24.96 14.27 -19.93
C GLU A 195 24.74 12.82 -19.50
N THR A 196 25.72 12.26 -18.78
CA THR A 196 25.82 10.82 -18.46
C THR A 196 24.48 10.31 -17.94
N ALA A 197 23.74 9.63 -18.81
CA ALA A 197 22.56 8.89 -18.38
C ALA A 197 23.03 7.81 -17.40
N PRO A 198 22.32 7.57 -16.28
CA PRO A 198 22.60 6.42 -15.44
C PRO A 198 22.57 5.17 -16.33
N GLU A 199 23.59 4.33 -16.20
CA GLU A 199 23.74 3.12 -17.01
C GLU A 199 22.43 2.34 -17.05
N ARG A 200 22.03 1.93 -18.25
CA ARG A 200 20.90 1.01 -18.43
C ARG A 200 21.27 -0.28 -17.67
N PRO A 201 20.47 -0.77 -16.71
CA PRO A 201 20.78 -2.02 -16.03
C PRO A 201 20.82 -3.12 -17.09
N THR A 202 21.95 -3.81 -17.19
CA THR A 202 22.09 -5.03 -18.01
C THR A 202 20.99 -6.02 -17.63
N PRO A 203 20.46 -6.81 -18.59
CA PRO A 203 19.43 -7.81 -18.29
C PRO A 203 19.91 -8.68 -17.13
N ALA A 204 19.08 -8.74 -16.09
CA ALA A 204 19.42 -9.31 -14.80
C ALA A 204 20.00 -10.72 -14.95
N ARG A 205 21.28 -10.85 -14.58
CA ARG A 205 21.83 -12.11 -14.10
C ARG A 205 21.04 -12.50 -12.83
N PRO A 206 20.71 -13.78 -12.60
CA PRO A 206 19.99 -14.21 -11.38
C PRO A 206 20.64 -13.64 -10.11
N PRO A 207 19.85 -13.38 -9.05
CA PRO A 207 20.15 -12.40 -8.03
C PRO A 207 21.42 -12.81 -7.27
N VAL A 208 22.50 -12.07 -7.50
CA VAL A 208 23.70 -12.13 -6.68
C VAL A 208 24.07 -10.71 -6.29
N ALA A 209 23.93 -10.47 -4.99
CA ALA A 209 24.57 -9.46 -4.16
C ALA A 209 24.18 -7.98 -4.36
N ALA A 210 23.71 -7.41 -3.26
CA ALA A 210 23.49 -6.02 -2.95
C ALA A 210 24.55 -5.04 -3.51
N GLU A 211 24.06 -3.85 -3.90
CA GLU A 211 24.82 -2.64 -4.21
C GLU A 211 25.90 -2.32 -3.16
N PRO A 212 26.99 -1.62 -3.54
CA PRO A 212 28.22 -1.58 -2.77
C PRO A 212 28.05 -0.78 -1.47
N ALA A 213 27.95 -1.52 -0.36
CA ALA A 213 28.25 -0.99 0.95
C ALA A 213 29.67 -0.43 0.97
N THR A 214 29.85 0.72 1.61
CA THR A 214 31.16 1.24 1.99
C THR A 214 32.03 0.14 2.64
N PRO A 215 33.36 0.12 2.43
CA PRO A 215 34.21 -0.94 2.94
C PRO A 215 34.04 -1.08 4.45
N LYS A 216 33.74 -2.29 4.90
CA LYS A 216 33.59 -2.65 6.32
C LYS A 216 34.83 -2.19 7.08
N VAL A 217 34.67 -1.22 7.97
CA VAL A 217 35.78 -0.72 8.81
C VAL A 217 35.85 -1.58 10.07
N ASP A 218 36.98 -2.25 10.28
CA ASP A 218 37.21 -3.13 11.43
C ASP A 218 37.91 -2.36 12.57
N HIS A 219 37.20 -2.19 13.68
CA HIS A 219 37.71 -1.53 14.89
C HIS A 219 38.07 -2.54 16.00
N GLY A 220 38.12 -3.85 15.71
CA GLY A 220 38.45 -4.91 16.66
C GLY A 220 37.37 -5.24 17.71
N LEU A 221 36.44 -4.32 17.98
CA LEU A 221 35.29 -4.50 18.87
C LEU A 221 33.95 -4.57 18.13
N TYR A 222 33.85 -3.90 16.98
CA TYR A 222 32.69 -3.91 16.09
C TYR A 222 33.13 -3.65 14.65
N THR A 223 32.32 -4.08 13.71
CA THR A 223 32.44 -3.74 12.29
C THR A 223 31.18 -2.99 11.88
N TRP A 224 31.32 -1.93 11.12
CA TRP A 224 30.15 -1.20 10.63
C TRP A 224 30.27 -0.91 9.14
N LYS A 225 29.12 -0.73 8.49
CA LYS A 225 29.01 -0.29 7.09
C LYS A 225 27.83 0.67 6.99
N GLN A 226 27.93 1.63 6.09
CA GLN A 226 26.83 2.53 5.77
C GLN A 226 26.39 2.38 4.32
N ALA A 227 25.08 2.41 4.14
CA ALA A 227 24.37 2.61 2.89
C ALA A 227 23.81 4.04 2.83
N ALA A 228 23.09 4.37 1.76
CA ALA A 228 22.48 5.69 1.58
C ALA A 228 21.52 6.04 2.74
N GLU A 229 20.65 5.10 3.12
CA GLU A 229 19.56 5.33 4.09
C GLU A 229 19.75 4.58 5.42
N GLU A 230 20.73 3.66 5.50
CA GLU A 230 20.90 2.76 6.65
C GLU A 230 22.36 2.63 7.08
N VAL A 231 22.57 2.38 8.38
CA VAL A 231 23.86 2.05 8.98
C VAL A 231 23.75 0.69 9.65
N GLU A 232 24.56 -0.27 9.21
CA GLU A 232 24.62 -1.60 9.81
C GLU A 232 25.86 -1.73 10.70
N VAL A 233 25.63 -2.11 11.95
CA VAL A 233 26.67 -2.34 12.97
C VAL A 233 26.65 -3.80 13.35
N THR A 234 27.76 -4.50 13.16
CA THR A 234 27.94 -5.90 13.54
C THR A 234 28.95 -6.01 14.67
N THR A 235 28.52 -6.56 15.80
CA THR A 235 29.35 -6.78 16.98
C THR A 235 29.50 -8.29 17.24
N PRO A 236 30.72 -8.86 17.30
CA PRO A 236 30.93 -10.26 17.61
C PRO A 236 30.68 -10.53 19.10
N VAL A 237 29.74 -11.44 19.40
CA VAL A 237 29.42 -11.85 20.78
C VAL A 237 29.37 -13.37 20.82
N LYS A 238 30.13 -14.00 21.74
CA LYS A 238 30.24 -15.46 21.83
C LYS A 238 29.13 -16.03 22.72
N GLY A 239 28.34 -16.97 22.18
CA GLY A 239 27.38 -17.79 22.94
C GLY A 239 26.09 -17.07 23.32
N VAL A 240 25.28 -16.73 22.31
CA VAL A 240 24.21 -15.74 22.45
C VAL A 240 22.82 -16.39 22.42
N LYS A 241 21.98 -16.12 23.42
CA LYS A 241 20.52 -16.31 23.38
C LYS A 241 19.84 -14.93 23.36
N ALA A 242 18.69 -14.83 22.70
CA ALA A 242 17.97 -13.55 22.55
C ALA A 242 17.58 -12.89 23.88
N GLU A 243 17.38 -13.68 24.94
CA GLU A 243 17.03 -13.20 26.29
C GLU A 243 18.18 -12.51 27.02
N ASP A 244 19.43 -12.78 26.62
CA ASP A 244 20.64 -12.28 27.28
C ASP A 244 21.17 -10.97 26.67
N ILE A 245 20.49 -10.44 25.65
CA ILE A 245 20.86 -9.21 24.93
C ILE A 245 19.85 -8.11 25.21
N LYS A 246 20.38 -6.94 25.55
CA LYS A 246 19.60 -5.70 25.63
C LYS A 246 20.21 -4.68 24.67
N VAL A 247 19.44 -4.31 23.64
CA VAL A 247 19.82 -3.27 22.67
C VAL A 247 18.95 -2.03 22.91
N GLU A 248 19.55 -0.91 23.28
CA GLU A 248 18.89 0.40 23.38
C GLU A 248 19.35 1.28 22.22
N ILE A 249 18.39 1.62 21.35
CA ILE A 249 18.61 2.52 20.20
C ILE A 249 17.96 3.86 20.53
N LEU A 250 18.78 4.90 20.71
CA LEU A 250 18.34 6.27 20.91
C LEU A 250 18.72 7.12 19.69
N PRO A 251 18.07 8.28 19.45
CA PRO A 251 18.32 9.09 18.26
C PRO A 251 19.79 9.49 18.03
N GLU A 252 20.57 9.60 19.12
CA GLU A 252 21.96 10.06 19.10
C GLU A 252 22.89 9.10 19.86
N SER A 253 22.42 7.90 20.27
CA SER A 253 23.29 6.92 20.94
C SER A 253 22.83 5.48 20.74
N LEU A 254 23.78 4.55 20.73
CA LEU A 254 23.54 3.12 20.65
C LEU A 254 24.21 2.42 21.83
N VAL A 255 23.45 1.57 22.52
CA VAL A 255 23.96 0.73 23.61
C VAL A 255 23.56 -0.72 23.36
N VAL A 256 24.54 -1.62 23.35
CA VAL A 256 24.37 -3.08 23.27
C VAL A 256 24.98 -3.70 24.51
N GLU A 257 24.14 -4.37 25.30
CA GLU A 257 24.53 -5.08 26.52
C GLU A 257 24.33 -6.59 26.34
N HIS A 258 25.27 -7.38 26.86
CA HIS A 258 25.21 -8.83 26.91
C HIS A 258 25.51 -9.32 28.32
N LEU A 259 24.59 -10.08 28.94
CA LEU A 259 24.71 -10.59 30.32
C LEU A 259 25.10 -9.50 31.33
N GLY A 260 24.53 -8.30 31.18
CA GLY A 260 24.78 -7.14 32.05
C GLY A 260 26.16 -6.47 31.85
N LYS A 261 26.92 -6.86 30.81
CA LYS A 261 28.15 -6.17 30.39
C LYS A 261 27.89 -5.38 29.12
N VAL A 262 28.25 -4.10 29.13
CA VAL A 262 28.18 -3.23 27.95
C VAL A 262 29.22 -3.71 26.94
N VAL A 263 28.77 -4.22 25.80
CA VAL A 263 29.63 -4.70 24.70
C VAL A 263 29.91 -3.57 23.72
N LEU A 264 28.92 -2.73 23.47
CA LEU A 264 29.04 -1.58 22.59
C LEU A 264 28.27 -0.41 23.19
N LYS A 265 28.91 0.74 23.36
CA LYS A 265 28.27 1.98 23.79
C LYS A 265 28.97 3.17 23.18
N GLY A 266 28.22 4.07 22.56
CA GLY A 266 28.73 5.34 22.10
C GLY A 266 27.63 6.28 21.58
N ALA A 267 27.98 7.56 21.45
CA ALA A 267 27.15 8.57 20.82
C ALA A 267 27.29 8.46 19.30
N LEU A 268 26.18 8.32 18.59
CA LEU A 268 26.18 8.11 17.13
C LEU A 268 26.59 9.39 16.41
N ALA A 269 27.39 9.28 15.35
CA ALA A 269 27.86 10.45 14.59
C ALA A 269 26.79 11.15 13.75
N GLY A 270 25.57 10.63 13.75
CA GLY A 270 24.42 11.27 13.15
C GLY A 270 23.13 10.81 13.78
N ARG A 271 22.05 11.55 13.51
CA ARG A 271 20.75 11.23 14.06
C ARG A 271 20.17 10.00 13.35
N CYS A 272 19.73 9.00 14.12
CA CYS A 272 18.98 7.85 13.63
C CYS A 272 17.52 7.90 14.09
N SER A 273 16.64 7.19 13.38
CA SER A 273 15.24 7.02 13.78
C SER A 273 15.07 5.74 14.62
N PRO A 274 14.78 5.83 15.92
CA PRO A 274 14.62 4.64 16.78
C PRO A 274 13.45 3.75 16.35
N ASN A 275 12.37 4.35 15.82
CA ASN A 275 11.17 3.62 15.40
C ASN A 275 11.37 2.83 14.09
N GLY A 276 12.38 3.19 13.29
CA GLY A 276 12.72 2.48 12.05
C GLY A 276 13.90 1.53 12.19
N SER A 277 14.66 1.61 13.29
CA SER A 277 15.88 0.83 13.49
C SER A 277 15.54 -0.55 14.09
N THR A 278 16.22 -1.59 13.61
CA THR A 278 16.00 -2.97 14.05
C THR A 278 17.32 -3.62 14.46
N TRP A 279 17.26 -4.67 15.27
CA TRP A 279 18.43 -5.48 15.58
C TRP A 279 18.10 -6.96 15.41
N THR A 280 19.09 -7.73 15.00
CA THR A 280 18.99 -9.17 14.81
C THR A 280 20.20 -9.87 15.42
N ILE A 281 19.99 -11.13 15.78
CA ILE A 281 21.01 -12.01 16.37
C ILE A 281 21.27 -13.14 15.38
N SER A 282 22.54 -13.30 15.00
CA SER A 282 23.05 -14.48 14.31
C SER A 282 23.98 -15.25 15.25
N SER A 283 24.18 -16.55 15.04
CA SER A 283 24.73 -17.51 16.02
C SER A 283 25.98 -17.10 16.84
N ASN A 284 26.76 -16.09 16.44
CA ASN A 284 27.86 -15.49 17.21
C ASN A 284 28.05 -13.97 16.97
N ARG A 285 27.01 -13.24 16.54
CA ARG A 285 27.08 -11.80 16.28
C ARG A 285 25.73 -11.11 16.43
N VAL A 286 25.76 -9.88 16.91
CA VAL A 286 24.61 -8.98 16.95
C VAL A 286 24.75 -8.01 15.78
N GLU A 287 23.71 -7.92 14.96
CA GLU A 287 23.59 -7.02 13.81
C GLU A 287 22.52 -5.98 14.12
N VAL A 288 22.91 -4.71 14.22
CA VAL A 288 22.01 -3.58 14.44
C VAL A 288 21.91 -2.79 13.15
N THR A 289 20.70 -2.63 12.63
CA THR A 289 20.38 -1.81 11.46
C THR A 289 19.73 -0.52 11.92
N LEU A 290 20.45 0.58 11.78
CA LEU A 290 19.99 1.93 12.12
C LEU A 290 19.49 2.62 10.86
N VAL A 291 18.29 3.19 10.92
CA VAL A 291 17.77 4.03 9.83
C VAL A 291 18.22 5.46 10.05
N LYS A 292 18.90 6.05 9.06
CA LYS A 292 19.38 7.44 9.12
C LYS A 292 18.18 8.41 9.11
N ALA A 293 18.22 9.44 9.94
CA ALA A 293 17.21 10.51 9.90
C ALA A 293 17.53 11.57 8.83
N ASP A 294 18.80 11.68 8.43
CA ASP A 294 19.30 12.61 7.43
C ASP A 294 20.15 11.87 6.40
N ASP A 295 20.11 12.28 5.13
CA ASP A 295 20.88 11.71 4.01
C ASP A 295 22.41 11.98 4.08
N LYS A 296 22.92 12.32 5.26
CA LYS A 296 24.34 12.61 5.47
C LYS A 296 25.12 11.32 5.71
N ASN A 297 26.27 11.20 5.07
CA ASN A 297 27.22 10.13 5.38
C ASN A 297 27.89 10.39 6.72
N TRP A 298 27.97 9.35 7.54
CA TRP A 298 28.60 9.42 8.84
C TRP A 298 30.11 9.24 8.65
N PRO A 299 30.96 10.15 9.20
CA PRO A 299 32.41 10.01 9.10
C PRO A 299 32.96 8.88 9.98
N ALA A 300 32.25 8.52 11.05
CA ALA A 300 32.52 7.41 11.96
C ALA A 300 31.19 6.85 12.49
N LEU A 301 31.20 5.67 13.13
CA LEU A 301 30.00 5.17 13.80
C LEU A 301 29.68 5.98 15.07
N PHE A 302 30.71 6.30 15.85
CA PHE A 302 30.61 7.07 17.08
C PHE A 302 31.37 8.39 16.97
N GLU A 303 30.84 9.45 17.59
CA GLU A 303 31.62 10.64 17.92
C GLU A 303 32.59 10.32 19.08
N ASP A 304 33.85 10.72 18.94
CA ASP A 304 34.87 10.65 20.01
C ASP A 304 34.51 11.55 21.20
#